data_AF-A0A226E512-F1
#
_entry.id   AF-A0A226E512-F1
#
_cell.length_a   1.000
_cell.length_b   1.000
_cell.length_c   1.000
_cell.angle_alpha   90.00
_cell.angle_beta   90.00
_cell.angle_gamma   90.00
#
_symmetry.space_group_name_H-M   'P 1'
#
loop_
_entity.id
_entity.type
_entity.pdbx_description
1 polymer ?
#
loop_
_entity_poly.entity_id
_entity_poly.type
_entity_poly.pdbx_seq_one_letter_code
_entity_poly.pdbx_strand_id
1 'polypeptide(L)'
;MASYHLHLRHKLPWHLFSQDYVNKCPVGIELPIGECNKIHLTSKKVQLQVKHRPYLSDQICPCSPDACKSIGKTALFYKEVPNPEKSGHDLGSHQNTANLTKRWDQFFTAFSSTIVEFAHSQREKVSSRVIKSDKDQLLVWKRIMERENLPEKRICAREVCDAFTDLIEVGDVDILLGFSDETIKLVFACQHGGQAVGNNIQFLLNSLWTVYFYTNLIMMYGLENQPEKWGPMTSSKRNFRTSDCDGQGFLSGSRKFLGEEVYMKDLVEMKTMCKSIFRFFYLTEMLWREVYKRSYPWENIAYMLNY
;
A
#
# COMPACT_ATOMS: atom_id res chain seq x y z
N MET A 1 -8.28 -24.01 -6.62
CA MET A 1 -7.92 -22.59 -6.43
C MET A 1 -6.86 -22.23 -7.45
N ALA A 2 -7.13 -21.26 -8.34
CA ALA A 2 -6.09 -20.75 -9.23
C ALA A 2 -4.97 -20.15 -8.38
N SER A 3 -3.73 -20.65 -8.51
CA SER A 3 -2.60 -20.06 -7.81
C SER A 3 -2.26 -18.75 -8.52
N TYR A 4 -2.83 -17.65 -8.06
CA TYR A 4 -2.45 -16.34 -8.57
C TYR A 4 -0.99 -16.08 -8.21
N HIS A 5 -0.16 -15.82 -9.23
CA HIS A 5 1.26 -15.59 -9.06
C HIS A 5 1.51 -14.19 -8.49
N LEU A 6 1.64 -14.12 -7.16
CA LEU A 6 2.09 -12.95 -6.42
C LEU A 6 3.35 -12.32 -7.03
N HIS A 7 3.40 -10.99 -7.02
CA HIS A 7 4.56 -10.28 -7.51
C HIS A 7 5.78 -10.62 -6.64
N LEU A 8 6.88 -11.02 -7.30
CA LEU A 8 8.14 -11.39 -6.65
C LEU A 8 8.00 -12.45 -5.54
N ARG A 9 7.05 -13.38 -5.65
CA ARG A 9 6.84 -14.49 -4.70
C ARG A 9 8.12 -15.29 -4.39
N HIS A 10 9.01 -15.41 -5.37
CA HIS A 10 10.25 -16.16 -5.29
C HIS A 10 11.42 -15.37 -4.65
N LYS A 11 11.28 -14.05 -4.49
CA LYS A 11 12.31 -13.15 -3.92
C LYS A 11 11.91 -12.62 -2.54
N LEU A 12 10.60 -12.44 -2.31
CA LEU A 12 10.10 -11.81 -1.10
C LEU A 12 9.43 -12.83 -0.17
N PRO A 13 9.74 -12.83 1.13
CA PRO A 13 9.22 -13.81 2.08
C PRO A 13 7.81 -13.45 2.56
N TRP A 14 6.86 -13.32 1.62
CA TRP A 14 5.47 -12.93 1.92
C TRP A 14 4.77 -13.85 2.95
N HIS A 15 5.22 -15.10 3.06
CA HIS A 15 4.71 -16.06 4.06
C HIS A 15 4.91 -15.61 5.50
N LEU A 16 5.85 -14.70 5.78
CA LEU A 16 6.08 -14.15 7.12
C LEU A 16 4.86 -13.42 7.67
N PHE A 17 3.97 -12.90 6.81
CA PHE A 17 2.77 -12.16 7.23
C PHE A 17 1.49 -13.00 7.27
N SER A 18 1.60 -14.33 7.10
CA SER A 18 0.45 -15.24 6.99
C SER A 18 -0.42 -15.31 8.22
N GLN A 19 0.17 -15.12 9.38
CA GLN A 19 -0.55 -15.10 10.65
C GLN A 19 -1.02 -13.68 10.98
N ASP A 20 -0.24 -12.65 10.66
CA ASP A 20 -0.46 -11.30 11.16
C ASP A 20 -1.57 -10.54 10.40
N TYR A 21 -1.75 -10.84 9.11
CA TYR A 21 -2.81 -10.23 8.29
C TYR A 21 -4.18 -10.88 8.54
N VAL A 22 -4.21 -12.22 8.66
CA VAL A 22 -5.45 -12.99 8.88
C VAL A 22 -5.98 -12.80 10.31
N ASN A 23 -5.10 -12.69 11.32
CA ASN A 23 -5.49 -12.59 12.72
C ASN A 23 -5.91 -11.18 13.18
N LYS A 24 -5.67 -10.14 12.38
CA LYS A 24 -6.16 -8.78 12.66
C LYS A 24 -7.58 -8.50 12.17
N CYS A 25 -8.18 -9.42 11.42
CA CYS A 25 -9.63 -9.45 11.32
C CYS A 25 -10.16 -10.04 12.64
N PRO A 26 -10.91 -9.29 13.46
CA PRO A 26 -11.56 -9.90 14.62
C PRO A 26 -12.35 -11.10 14.09
N VAL A 27 -12.01 -12.29 14.57
CA VAL A 27 -12.72 -13.52 14.21
C VAL A 27 -14.13 -13.37 14.76
N GLY A 28 -15.02 -12.84 13.92
CA GLY A 28 -16.42 -12.70 14.24
C GLY A 28 -17.06 -14.08 14.34
N ILE A 29 -18.04 -14.21 15.21
CA ILE A 29 -18.88 -15.41 15.26
C ILE A 29 -20.20 -15.12 14.57
N GLU A 30 -20.55 -15.93 13.58
CA GLU A 30 -21.88 -15.87 12.97
C GLU A 30 -22.89 -16.51 13.91
N LEU A 31 -23.90 -15.75 14.30
CA LEU A 31 -24.96 -16.21 15.19
C LEU A 31 -26.33 -15.83 14.62
N PRO A 32 -27.37 -16.66 14.87
CA PRO A 32 -28.71 -16.37 14.40
C PRO A 32 -29.29 -15.14 15.09
N ILE A 33 -29.98 -14.31 14.32
CA ILE A 33 -30.68 -13.12 14.80
C ILE A 33 -32.19 -13.24 14.68
N GLY A 34 -32.90 -12.43 15.46
CA GLY A 34 -34.34 -12.24 15.33
C GLY A 34 -34.71 -10.90 14.72
N GLU A 35 -35.99 -10.59 14.73
CA GLU A 35 -36.56 -9.34 14.20
C GLU A 35 -35.98 -8.09 14.88
N CYS A 36 -35.51 -8.23 16.13
CA CYS A 36 -34.83 -7.16 16.88
C CYS A 36 -33.35 -6.95 16.49
N ASN A 37 -32.84 -7.66 15.48
CA ASN A 37 -31.42 -7.68 15.06
C ASN A 37 -30.42 -8.09 16.16
N LYS A 38 -30.89 -8.69 17.25
CA LYS A 38 -30.06 -9.26 18.32
C LYS A 38 -29.98 -10.78 18.22
N ILE A 39 -29.00 -11.36 18.91
CA ILE A 39 -28.73 -12.80 18.95
C ILE A 39 -29.91 -13.53 19.60
N HIS A 40 -30.48 -14.51 18.89
CA HIS A 40 -31.49 -15.41 19.45
C HIS A 40 -30.86 -16.74 19.84
N LEU A 41 -31.05 -17.15 21.09
CA LEU A 41 -30.53 -18.40 21.64
C LEU A 41 -31.38 -19.62 21.24
N THR A 42 -31.58 -19.80 19.93
CA THR A 42 -32.52 -20.78 19.34
C THR A 42 -32.13 -22.24 19.53
N SER A 43 -30.87 -22.53 19.87
CA SER A 43 -30.37 -23.89 20.07
C SER A 43 -29.35 -23.98 21.20
N LYS A 44 -29.19 -25.18 21.79
CA LYS A 44 -28.14 -25.46 22.78
C LYS A 44 -26.73 -25.15 22.24
N LYS A 45 -26.51 -25.35 20.94
CA LYS A 45 -25.24 -25.02 20.27
C LYS A 45 -24.95 -23.51 20.34
N VAL A 46 -25.94 -22.69 20.00
CA VAL A 46 -25.83 -21.23 20.06
C VAL A 46 -25.67 -20.74 21.50
N GLN A 47 -26.40 -21.33 22.44
CA GLN A 47 -26.24 -21.05 23.87
C GLN A 47 -24.81 -21.33 24.36
N LEU A 48 -24.22 -22.46 23.99
CA LEU A 48 -22.83 -22.79 24.34
C LEU A 48 -21.83 -21.84 23.66
N GLN A 49 -22.09 -21.46 22.41
CA GLN A 49 -21.27 -20.48 21.71
C GLN A 49 -21.31 -19.11 22.41
N VAL A 50 -22.46 -18.65 22.87
CA VAL A 50 -22.59 -17.35 23.56
C VAL A 50 -22.09 -17.40 25.00
N LYS A 51 -22.34 -18.50 25.73
CA LYS A 51 -22.03 -18.65 27.17
C LYS A 51 -20.58 -18.31 27.54
N HIS A 52 -19.62 -18.63 26.67
CA HIS A 52 -18.20 -18.40 26.91
C HIS A 52 -17.67 -17.10 26.29
N ARG A 53 -18.55 -16.20 25.83
CA ARG A 53 -18.20 -14.97 25.12
C ARG A 53 -18.90 -13.76 25.77
N PRO A 54 -18.36 -13.23 26.89
CA PRO A 54 -19.00 -12.16 27.65
C PRO A 54 -19.33 -10.91 26.84
N TYR A 55 -18.50 -10.57 25.84
CA TYR A 55 -18.71 -9.42 24.95
C TYR A 55 -19.98 -9.48 24.10
N LEU A 56 -20.65 -10.64 24.03
CA LEU A 56 -21.92 -10.79 23.33
C LEU A 56 -23.14 -10.46 24.20
N SER A 57 -22.97 -10.23 25.52
CA SER A 57 -24.08 -10.11 26.48
C SER A 57 -25.14 -9.12 26.04
N ASP A 58 -24.71 -7.95 25.59
CA ASP A 58 -25.61 -6.83 25.27
C ASP A 58 -26.26 -6.98 23.88
N GLN A 59 -25.72 -7.92 23.10
CA GLN A 59 -26.18 -8.33 21.79
C GLN A 59 -27.18 -9.49 21.88
N ILE A 60 -27.43 -10.06 23.06
CA ILE A 60 -28.47 -11.10 23.24
C ILE A 60 -29.84 -10.44 23.24
N CYS A 61 -30.78 -11.03 22.52
CA CYS A 61 -32.17 -10.58 22.53
C CYS A 61 -32.73 -10.63 23.96
N PRO A 62 -33.23 -9.51 24.50
CA PRO A 62 -33.82 -9.47 25.83
C PRO A 62 -35.27 -9.96 25.84
N CYS A 63 -35.89 -10.11 24.67
CA CYS A 63 -37.28 -10.52 24.54
C CYS A 63 -37.44 -12.00 24.87
N SER A 64 -38.61 -12.38 25.39
CA SER A 64 -38.98 -13.79 25.51
C SER A 64 -39.06 -14.43 24.11
N PRO A 65 -38.81 -15.76 24.00
CA PRO A 65 -38.86 -16.47 22.71
C PRO A 65 -40.18 -16.31 21.94
N ASP A 66 -41.27 -16.04 22.65
CA ASP A 66 -42.61 -15.86 22.09
C ASP A 66 -42.85 -14.41 21.59
N ALA A 67 -42.09 -13.44 22.10
CA ALA A 67 -42.24 -12.03 21.79
C ALA A 67 -41.35 -11.56 20.62
N CYS A 68 -40.31 -12.32 20.25
CA CYS A 68 -39.47 -12.02 19.12
C CYS A 68 -39.10 -13.32 18.39
N LYS A 69 -39.42 -13.40 17.09
CA LYS A 69 -39.14 -14.59 16.28
C LYS A 69 -37.73 -14.52 15.69
N SER A 70 -37.08 -15.68 15.58
CA SER A 70 -35.88 -15.80 14.76
C SER A 70 -36.26 -15.73 13.28
N ILE A 71 -35.51 -14.96 12.49
CA ILE A 71 -35.82 -14.72 11.07
C ILE A 71 -35.02 -15.62 10.12
N GLY A 72 -34.33 -16.65 10.64
CA GLY A 72 -33.49 -17.55 9.84
C GLY A 72 -32.25 -16.89 9.23
N LYS A 73 -31.95 -15.64 9.60
CA LYS A 73 -30.73 -14.92 9.20
C LYS A 73 -29.66 -15.03 10.28
N THR A 74 -28.40 -14.94 9.87
CA THR A 74 -27.25 -14.78 10.75
C THR A 74 -26.70 -13.37 10.66
N ALA A 75 -26.08 -12.91 11.74
CA ALA A 75 -25.23 -11.73 11.74
C ALA A 75 -23.86 -12.08 12.32
N LEU A 76 -22.84 -11.34 11.89
CA LEU A 76 -21.47 -11.52 12.33
C LEU A 76 -21.20 -10.63 13.54
N PHE A 77 -20.83 -11.24 14.66
CA PHE A 77 -20.56 -10.53 15.91
C PHE A 77 -19.08 -10.55 16.24
N TYR A 78 -18.50 -9.38 16.43
CA TYR A 78 -17.09 -9.23 16.73
C TYR A 78 -16.88 -9.06 18.24
N LYS A 79 -15.78 -9.61 18.74
CA LYS A 79 -15.22 -9.11 19.99
C LYS A 79 -14.79 -7.68 19.71
N GLU A 80 -15.37 -6.71 20.40
CA GLU A 80 -14.82 -5.35 20.40
C GLU A 80 -13.34 -5.48 20.75
N VAL A 81 -12.49 -5.31 19.75
CA VAL A 81 -11.10 -4.96 19.99
C VAL A 81 -11.20 -3.54 20.54
N PRO A 82 -10.64 -3.24 21.72
CA PRO A 82 -10.56 -1.87 22.19
C PRO A 82 -10.12 -1.00 21.03
N ASN A 83 -10.92 0.03 20.75
CA ASN A 83 -10.74 0.90 19.61
C ASN A 83 -9.23 1.24 19.49
N PRO A 84 -8.53 0.83 18.40
CA PRO A 84 -7.08 1.00 18.31
C PRO A 84 -6.67 2.48 18.35
N GLU A 85 -7.62 3.39 18.13
CA GLU A 85 -7.42 4.84 18.26
C GLU A 85 -7.48 5.35 19.71
N LYS A 86 -7.96 4.56 20.68
CA LYS A 86 -8.03 4.93 22.11
C LYS A 86 -7.18 4.06 23.03
N SER A 87 -6.81 2.85 22.62
CA SER A 87 -5.76 2.08 23.29
C SER A 87 -4.43 2.37 22.61
N GLY A 88 -3.73 3.41 23.07
CA GLY A 88 -2.31 3.52 22.80
C GLY A 88 -1.66 2.20 23.17
N HIS A 89 -1.15 1.48 22.16
CA HIS A 89 -0.23 0.35 22.26
C HIS A 89 -0.29 -0.43 23.57
N ASP A 90 -1.40 -1.11 23.88
CA ASP A 90 -1.34 -2.07 24.98
C ASP A 90 -0.70 -3.36 24.45
N LEU A 91 0.56 -3.48 24.83
CA LEU A 91 1.55 -4.46 24.43
C LEU A 91 1.09 -5.88 24.79
N GLY A 92 0.36 -6.50 23.88
CA GLY A 92 0.22 -7.95 23.83
C GLY A 92 1.59 -8.61 23.64
N SER A 93 2.23 -8.90 24.77
CA SER A 93 3.50 -9.62 24.99
C SER A 93 4.72 -9.07 24.24
N HIS A 94 5.74 -8.63 24.99
CA HIS A 94 7.06 -8.26 24.46
C HIS A 94 7.72 -9.34 23.56
N GLN A 95 7.27 -10.59 23.66
CA GLN A 95 7.72 -11.69 22.79
C GLN A 95 7.06 -11.68 21.39
N ASN A 96 5.78 -11.28 21.29
CA ASN A 96 5.13 -11.13 19.99
C ASN A 96 5.64 -9.91 19.24
N THR A 97 5.99 -8.82 19.94
CA THR A 97 6.59 -7.65 19.29
C THR A 97 7.99 -7.95 18.77
N ALA A 98 8.85 -8.62 19.54
CA ALA A 98 10.19 -8.99 19.08
C ALA A 98 10.16 -9.91 17.84
N ASN A 99 9.26 -10.91 17.83
CA ASN A 99 9.08 -11.79 16.67
C ASN A 99 8.52 -11.04 15.45
N LEU A 100 7.57 -10.15 15.65
CA LEU A 100 7.01 -9.33 14.58
C LEU A 100 8.07 -8.39 13.99
N THR A 101 8.86 -7.71 14.84
CA THR A 101 9.99 -6.88 14.41
C THR A 101 10.97 -7.70 13.58
N LYS A 102 11.38 -8.88 14.05
CA LYS A 102 12.28 -9.76 13.30
C LYS A 102 11.73 -10.17 11.93
N ARG A 103 10.42 -10.47 11.82
CA ARG A 103 9.77 -10.79 10.54
C ARG A 103 9.78 -9.58 9.59
N TRP A 104 9.49 -8.39 10.11
CA TRP A 104 9.59 -7.15 9.35
C TRP A 104 11.01 -6.89 8.87
N ASP A 105 12.01 -7.01 9.74
CA ASP A 105 13.42 -6.83 9.40
C ASP A 105 13.85 -7.80 8.30
N GLN A 106 13.46 -9.07 8.40
CA GLN A 106 13.71 -10.08 7.37
C GLN A 106 13.05 -9.71 6.04
N PHE A 107 11.78 -9.28 6.06
CA PHE A 107 11.10 -8.87 4.85
C PHE A 107 11.74 -7.64 4.22
N PHE A 108 12.00 -6.59 5.00
CA PHE A 108 12.60 -5.36 4.49
C PHE A 108 14.02 -5.57 4.00
N THR A 109 14.81 -6.42 4.66
CA THR A 109 16.13 -6.79 4.15
C THR A 109 16.02 -7.43 2.77
N ALA A 110 15.11 -8.40 2.60
CA ALA A 110 14.89 -9.05 1.29
C ALA A 110 14.34 -8.07 0.25
N PHE A 111 13.42 -7.20 0.65
CA PHE A 111 12.80 -6.20 -0.21
C PHE A 111 13.82 -5.16 -0.71
N SER A 112 14.56 -4.53 0.19
CA SER A 112 15.62 -3.57 -0.13
C SER A 112 16.72 -4.21 -0.96
N SER A 113 17.14 -5.44 -0.63
CA SER A 113 18.11 -6.18 -1.44
C SER A 113 17.60 -6.44 -2.86
N THR A 114 16.32 -6.80 -3.01
CA THR A 114 15.70 -7.03 -4.33
C THR A 114 15.60 -5.72 -5.12
N ILE A 115 15.23 -4.61 -4.48
CA ILE A 115 15.22 -3.29 -5.12
C ILE A 115 16.61 -2.94 -5.65
N VAL A 116 17.66 -3.10 -4.83
CA VAL A 116 19.05 -2.80 -5.21
C VAL A 116 19.50 -3.68 -6.38
N GLU A 117 19.17 -4.98 -6.37
CA GLU A 117 19.47 -5.90 -7.47
C GLU A 117 18.84 -5.44 -8.79
N PHE A 118 17.54 -5.10 -8.76
CA PHE A 118 16.84 -4.62 -9.96
C PHE A 118 17.34 -3.25 -10.42
N ALA A 119 17.68 -2.36 -9.49
CA ALA A 119 18.28 -1.06 -9.78
C ALA A 119 19.61 -1.22 -10.51
N HIS A 120 20.48 -2.12 -10.03
CA HIS A 120 21.75 -2.44 -10.66
C HIS A 120 21.55 -3.02 -12.07
N SER A 121 20.70 -4.05 -12.18
CA SER A 121 20.41 -4.69 -13.46
C SER A 121 19.85 -3.72 -14.50
N GLN A 122 19.02 -2.75 -14.09
CA GLN A 122 18.54 -1.72 -15.00
C GLN A 122 19.61 -0.73 -15.40
N ARG A 123 20.46 -0.33 -14.45
CA ARG A 123 21.56 0.57 -14.74
C ARG A 123 22.55 -0.03 -15.75
N GLU A 124 22.85 -1.31 -15.64
CA GLU A 124 23.77 -2.04 -16.55
C GLU A 124 23.28 -2.09 -18.00
N LYS A 125 21.96 -2.00 -18.23
CA LYS A 125 21.40 -1.99 -19.59
C LYS A 125 21.66 -0.69 -20.34
N VAL A 126 22.07 0.36 -19.64
CA VAL A 126 22.28 1.68 -20.25
C VAL A 126 23.79 1.98 -20.28
N SER A 127 24.33 2.05 -21.49
CA SER A 127 25.77 2.05 -21.76
C SER A 127 26.52 3.28 -21.24
N SER A 128 25.85 4.41 -21.03
CA SER A 128 26.48 5.60 -20.46
C SER A 128 25.46 6.57 -19.92
N ARG A 129 25.80 7.21 -18.80
CA ARG A 129 25.12 8.42 -18.37
C ARG A 129 25.47 9.52 -19.38
N VAL A 130 24.50 9.97 -20.16
CA VAL A 130 24.71 11.17 -20.98
C VAL A 130 24.63 12.35 -20.03
N ILE A 131 25.77 12.78 -19.48
CA ILE A 131 25.83 14.06 -18.76
C ILE A 131 25.63 15.13 -19.83
N LYS A 132 24.41 15.64 -19.83
CA LYS A 132 23.89 16.57 -20.80
C LYS A 132 24.30 17.98 -20.37
N SER A 133 25.00 18.69 -21.25
CA SER A 133 25.27 20.13 -21.10
C SER A 133 23.95 20.89 -20.88
N ASP A 134 23.98 22.15 -20.45
CA ASP A 134 22.74 22.95 -20.30
C ASP A 134 21.86 22.96 -21.57
N LYS A 135 22.50 22.89 -22.76
CA LYS A 135 21.80 22.73 -24.06
C LYS A 135 21.08 21.39 -24.19
N ASP A 136 21.65 20.34 -23.64
CA ASP A 136 21.08 19.01 -23.70
C ASP A 136 19.98 18.81 -22.64
N GLN A 137 20.02 19.53 -21.51
CA GLN A 137 18.90 19.61 -20.56
C GLN A 137 17.68 20.27 -21.22
N LEU A 138 17.87 21.35 -21.96
CA LEU A 138 16.82 21.95 -22.80
C LEU A 138 16.21 20.93 -23.79
N LEU A 139 17.01 20.00 -24.30
CA LEU A 139 16.58 18.96 -25.21
C LEU A 139 15.80 17.84 -24.49
N VAL A 140 16.19 17.49 -23.26
CA VAL A 140 15.41 16.62 -22.36
C VAL A 140 14.07 17.26 -22.04
N TRP A 141 14.06 18.55 -21.69
CA TRP A 141 12.84 19.30 -21.41
C TRP A 141 11.95 19.40 -22.63
N LYS A 142 12.50 19.70 -23.80
CA LYS A 142 11.74 19.73 -25.05
C LYS A 142 11.03 18.39 -25.31
N ARG A 143 11.72 17.26 -25.10
CA ARG A 143 11.11 15.92 -25.23
C ARG A 143 9.99 15.69 -24.23
N ILE A 144 10.16 16.12 -22.99
CA ILE A 144 9.10 16.03 -21.96
C ILE A 144 7.90 16.88 -22.35
N MET A 145 8.14 18.12 -22.78
CA MET A 145 7.09 19.08 -23.16
C MET A 145 6.32 18.62 -24.40
N GLU A 146 7.02 18.08 -25.40
CA GLU A 146 6.41 17.48 -26.59
C GLU A 146 5.58 16.24 -26.23
N ARG A 147 6.07 15.40 -25.33
CA ARG A 147 5.39 14.17 -24.91
C ARG A 147 4.14 14.46 -24.07
N GLU A 148 4.25 15.37 -23.11
CA GLU A 148 3.17 15.71 -22.16
C GLU A 148 2.31 16.91 -22.64
N ASN A 149 2.57 17.42 -23.85
CA ASN A 149 1.89 18.56 -24.46
C ASN A 149 1.86 19.83 -23.56
N LEU A 150 2.97 20.12 -22.91
CA LEU A 150 3.12 21.24 -21.96
C LEU A 150 3.52 22.54 -22.68
N PRO A 151 2.99 23.71 -22.27
CA PRO A 151 3.31 25.00 -22.87
C PRO A 151 4.74 25.47 -22.54
N GLU A 152 5.44 26.11 -23.49
CA GLU A 152 6.83 26.64 -23.42
C GLU A 152 7.14 27.69 -22.31
N LYS A 153 6.32 27.81 -21.26
CA LYS A 153 6.54 28.76 -20.16
C LYS A 153 7.58 28.27 -19.15
N ARG A 154 8.04 29.20 -18.29
CA ARG A 154 8.96 28.92 -17.17
C ARG A 154 8.46 27.72 -16.37
N ILE A 155 9.20 26.62 -16.47
CA ILE A 155 8.91 25.38 -15.76
C ILE A 155 9.07 25.64 -14.25
N CYS A 156 8.00 25.45 -13.50
CA CYS A 156 8.06 25.51 -12.05
C CYS A 156 8.60 24.20 -11.49
N ALA A 157 9.18 24.23 -10.28
CA ALA A 157 9.71 23.02 -9.62
C ALA A 157 8.65 21.91 -9.47
N ARG A 158 7.35 22.22 -9.55
CA ARG A 158 6.27 21.23 -9.53
C ARG A 158 6.16 20.43 -10.81
N GLU A 159 6.14 21.09 -11.95
CA GLU A 159 6.10 20.43 -13.26
C GLU A 159 7.31 19.52 -13.46
N VAL A 160 8.48 19.91 -12.93
CA VAL A 160 9.68 19.04 -12.92
C VAL A 160 9.45 17.79 -12.09
N CYS A 161 8.91 17.91 -10.87
CA CYS A 161 8.67 16.77 -9.99
C CYS A 161 7.62 15.82 -10.57
N ASP A 162 6.53 16.34 -11.14
CA ASP A 162 5.46 15.54 -11.76
C ASP A 162 5.96 14.82 -13.02
N ALA A 163 6.65 15.51 -13.93
CA ALA A 163 7.23 14.87 -15.11
C ALA A 163 8.26 13.80 -14.73
N PHE A 164 9.04 14.03 -13.67
CA PHE A 164 10.04 13.07 -13.20
C PHE A 164 9.38 11.79 -12.65
N THR A 165 8.29 11.91 -11.90
CA THR A 165 7.56 10.74 -11.39
C THR A 165 6.88 9.96 -12.52
N ASP A 166 6.35 10.65 -13.54
CA ASP A 166 5.77 10.01 -14.73
C ASP A 166 6.82 9.26 -15.55
N LEU A 167 8.02 9.84 -15.72
CA LEU A 167 9.15 9.16 -16.38
C LEU A 167 9.61 7.92 -15.62
N ILE A 168 9.65 7.98 -14.28
CA ILE A 168 9.91 6.80 -13.44
C ILE A 168 8.80 5.75 -13.64
N GLU A 169 7.54 6.17 -13.62
CA GLU A 169 6.40 5.26 -13.78
C GLU A 169 6.48 4.52 -15.11
N VAL A 170 6.74 5.20 -16.22
CA VAL A 170 6.84 4.54 -17.53
C VAL A 170 8.17 3.82 -17.73
N GLY A 171 9.16 4.07 -16.88
CA GLY A 171 10.48 3.46 -16.93
C GLY A 171 11.38 4.00 -18.04
N ASP A 172 11.29 5.30 -18.34
CA ASP A 172 12.08 5.96 -19.37
C ASP A 172 13.48 6.33 -18.81
N VAL A 173 14.30 5.30 -18.63
CA VAL A 173 15.62 5.40 -17.99
C VAL A 173 16.56 6.35 -18.74
N ASP A 174 16.48 6.38 -20.07
CA ASP A 174 17.35 7.21 -20.90
C ASP A 174 17.10 8.71 -20.68
N ILE A 175 15.83 9.12 -20.56
CA ILE A 175 15.49 10.50 -20.21
C ILE A 175 15.87 10.79 -18.76
N LEU A 176 15.56 9.87 -17.82
CA LEU A 176 15.87 10.04 -16.39
C LEU A 176 17.37 10.23 -16.13
N LEU A 177 18.23 9.45 -16.79
CA LEU A 177 19.68 9.58 -16.66
C LEU A 177 20.26 10.78 -17.42
N GLY A 178 19.45 11.44 -18.25
CA GLY A 178 19.80 12.68 -18.93
C GLY A 178 19.66 13.93 -18.05
N PHE A 179 19.05 13.84 -16.87
CA PHE A 179 19.03 14.93 -15.90
C PHE A 179 20.39 15.09 -15.18
N SER A 180 20.71 16.34 -14.80
CA SER A 180 21.89 16.60 -13.98
C SER A 180 21.71 16.09 -12.54
N ASP A 181 22.82 15.96 -11.83
CA ASP A 181 22.80 15.62 -10.40
C ASP A 181 21.95 16.62 -9.62
N GLU A 182 22.06 17.90 -9.93
CA GLU A 182 21.36 19.00 -9.26
C GLU A 182 19.85 18.90 -9.49
N THR A 183 19.40 18.60 -10.72
CA THR A 183 17.97 18.43 -11.01
C THR A 183 17.39 17.22 -10.30
N ILE A 184 18.10 16.09 -10.32
CA ILE A 184 17.65 14.87 -9.62
C ILE A 184 17.58 15.13 -8.09
N LYS A 185 18.62 15.77 -7.53
CA LYS A 185 18.63 16.17 -6.10
C LYS A 185 17.50 17.14 -5.77
N LEU A 186 17.19 18.09 -6.66
CA LEU A 186 16.08 19.03 -6.49
C LEU A 186 14.72 18.29 -6.42
N VAL A 187 14.49 17.32 -7.32
CA VAL A 187 13.28 16.48 -7.28
C VAL A 187 13.20 15.68 -5.98
N PHE A 188 14.32 15.11 -5.53
CA PHE A 188 14.37 14.40 -4.24
C PHE A 188 14.26 15.32 -3.02
N ALA A 189 14.45 16.63 -3.15
CA ALA A 189 14.28 17.61 -2.08
C ALA A 189 12.92 18.35 -2.15
N CYS A 190 12.12 18.06 -3.16
CA CYS A 190 10.88 18.73 -3.53
C CYS A 190 9.80 18.61 -2.43
N GLN A 191 9.29 19.73 -1.91
CA GLN A 191 8.38 19.78 -0.73
C GLN A 191 6.92 20.12 -1.06
N HIS A 192 6.39 19.65 -2.19
CA HIS A 192 5.10 20.18 -2.71
C HIS A 192 3.87 20.01 -1.79
N GLY A 193 3.94 19.30 -0.65
CA GLY A 193 2.78 19.00 0.18
C GLY A 193 2.57 19.79 1.48
N GLY A 194 3.06 21.02 1.56
CA GLY A 194 2.96 21.81 2.80
C GLY A 194 3.69 21.15 3.98
N GLN A 195 3.53 21.71 5.18
CA GLN A 195 4.28 21.24 6.36
C GLN A 195 3.94 19.81 6.80
N ALA A 196 2.75 19.31 6.45
CA ALA A 196 2.24 18.00 6.92
C ALA A 196 2.79 16.81 6.12
N VAL A 197 3.13 17.02 4.84
CA VAL A 197 3.56 15.94 3.93
C VAL A 197 5.09 15.87 3.80
N GLY A 198 5.78 17.00 4.04
CA GLY A 198 7.23 17.08 3.94
C GLY A 198 7.70 16.95 2.50
N ASN A 199 8.36 15.83 2.18
CA ASN A 199 8.95 15.59 0.86
C ASN A 199 7.98 14.83 -0.07
N ASN A 200 7.73 15.35 -1.28
CA ASN A 200 6.76 14.79 -2.23
C ASN A 200 7.10 13.35 -2.65
N ILE A 201 8.38 13.06 -2.95
CA ILE A 201 8.81 11.71 -3.32
C ILE A 201 8.66 10.74 -2.15
N GLN A 202 9.03 11.14 -0.94
CA GLN A 202 8.85 10.32 0.26
C GLN A 202 7.38 10.02 0.54
N PHE A 203 6.50 11.01 0.39
CA PHE A 203 5.05 10.83 0.51
C PHE A 203 4.50 9.87 -0.54
N LEU A 204 4.88 10.07 -1.81
CA LEU A 204 4.49 9.17 -2.89
C LEU A 204 4.97 7.74 -2.61
N LEU A 205 6.25 7.55 -2.29
CA LEU A 205 6.83 6.24 -1.96
C LEU A 205 6.07 5.53 -0.82
N ASN A 206 5.64 6.27 0.21
CA ASN A 206 4.83 5.72 1.29
C ASN A 206 3.44 5.26 0.80
N SER A 207 2.78 6.08 -0.01
CA SER A 207 1.50 5.73 -0.63
C SER A 207 1.63 4.48 -1.50
N LEU A 208 2.64 4.44 -2.38
CA LEU A 208 2.95 3.31 -3.25
C LEU A 208 3.26 2.05 -2.47
N TRP A 209 4.06 2.16 -1.41
CA TRP A 209 4.41 1.04 -0.55
C TRP A 209 3.17 0.45 0.11
N THR A 210 2.27 1.29 0.63
CA THR A 210 1.00 0.82 1.19
C THR A 210 0.20 0.03 0.16
N VAL A 211 -0.01 0.61 -1.03
CA VAL A 211 -0.78 -0.06 -2.10
C VAL A 211 -0.11 -1.37 -2.51
N TYR A 212 1.20 -1.36 -2.75
CA TYR A 212 1.96 -2.54 -3.16
C TYR A 212 1.88 -3.66 -2.13
N PHE A 213 2.14 -3.34 -0.87
CA PHE A 213 2.18 -4.31 0.22
C PHE A 213 0.81 -4.95 0.43
N TYR A 214 -0.22 -4.15 0.66
CA TYR A 214 -1.56 -4.67 0.95
C TYR A 214 -2.19 -5.36 -0.25
N THR A 215 -1.97 -4.88 -1.48
CA THR A 215 -2.46 -5.57 -2.69
C THR A 215 -1.88 -6.98 -2.78
N ASN A 216 -0.57 -7.16 -2.54
CA ASN A 216 0.03 -8.50 -2.52
C ASN A 216 -0.50 -9.36 -1.35
N LEU A 217 -0.74 -8.80 -0.17
CA LEU A 217 -1.33 -9.57 0.94
C LEU A 217 -2.76 -10.03 0.62
N ILE A 218 -3.61 -9.14 0.09
CA ILE A 218 -4.99 -9.48 -0.31
C ILE A 218 -4.99 -10.65 -1.30
N MET A 219 -4.17 -10.56 -2.34
CA MET A 219 -4.02 -11.62 -3.36
C MET A 219 -3.41 -12.90 -2.78
N MET A 220 -2.53 -12.80 -1.79
CA MET A 220 -1.85 -13.96 -1.20
C MET A 220 -2.82 -14.81 -0.38
N TYR A 221 -3.72 -14.15 0.34
CA TYR A 221 -4.66 -14.81 1.24
C TYR A 221 -6.04 -15.03 0.64
N GLY A 222 -6.25 -14.70 -0.64
CA GLY A 222 -7.53 -14.90 -1.32
C GLY A 222 -8.64 -14.02 -0.73
N LEU A 223 -8.32 -12.77 -0.37
CA LEU A 223 -9.25 -11.82 0.24
C LEU A 223 -9.88 -10.86 -0.78
N GLU A 224 -9.78 -11.13 -2.08
CA GLU A 224 -10.26 -10.25 -3.15
C GLU A 224 -11.77 -9.98 -3.06
N ASN A 225 -12.54 -10.89 -2.48
CA ASN A 225 -13.99 -10.74 -2.31
C ASN A 225 -14.38 -10.32 -0.88
N GLN A 226 -13.42 -9.87 -0.07
CA GLN A 226 -13.60 -9.53 1.35
C GLN A 226 -13.05 -8.11 1.63
N PRO A 227 -13.66 -7.06 1.07
CA PRO A 227 -13.16 -5.68 1.16
C PRO A 227 -13.02 -5.16 2.60
N GLU A 228 -13.84 -5.65 3.52
CA GLU A 228 -13.74 -5.37 4.95
C GLU A 228 -12.42 -5.87 5.58
N LYS A 229 -11.71 -6.79 4.91
CA LYS A 229 -10.43 -7.36 5.33
C LYS A 229 -9.22 -6.77 4.62
N TRP A 230 -9.42 -5.81 3.74
CA TRP A 230 -8.33 -5.18 2.97
C TRP A 230 -7.42 -4.26 3.79
N GLY A 231 -7.76 -4.00 5.06
CA GLY A 231 -6.99 -3.13 5.94
C GLY A 231 -6.99 -1.68 5.43
N PRO A 232 -5.82 -1.03 5.26
CA PRO A 232 -5.73 0.34 4.72
C PRO A 232 -6.19 0.50 3.27
N MET A 233 -6.52 -0.58 2.56
CA MET A 233 -7.00 -0.55 1.18
C MET A 233 -8.52 -0.61 1.02
N THR A 234 -9.28 -0.45 2.12
CA THR A 234 -10.74 -0.20 2.08
C THR A 234 -11.07 1.05 1.24
N SER A 235 -12.30 1.15 0.73
CA SER A 235 -12.68 2.21 -0.23
C SER A 235 -12.34 3.63 0.21
N SER A 236 -12.61 4.02 1.45
CA SER A 236 -12.32 5.39 1.93
C SER A 236 -10.83 5.75 1.85
N LYS A 237 -9.96 4.88 2.37
CA LYS A 237 -8.51 5.09 2.37
C LYS A 237 -7.90 4.90 0.98
N ARG A 238 -8.44 4.00 0.15
CA ARG A 238 -8.01 3.84 -1.24
C ARG A 238 -8.36 5.08 -2.06
N ASN A 239 -9.56 5.63 -1.90
CA ASN A 239 -10.01 6.81 -2.62
C ASN A 239 -9.16 8.05 -2.29
N PHE A 240 -8.69 8.20 -1.05
CA PHE A 240 -7.72 9.24 -0.69
C PHE A 240 -6.44 9.20 -1.54
N ARG A 241 -6.00 8.01 -1.98
CA ARG A 241 -4.82 7.85 -2.85
C ARG A 241 -5.11 8.16 -4.32
N THR A 242 -6.38 8.28 -4.70
CA THR A 242 -6.77 8.69 -6.05
C THR A 242 -6.84 10.21 -6.22
N SER A 243 -6.80 10.97 -5.13
CA SER A 243 -6.71 12.43 -5.16
C SER A 243 -5.27 12.90 -4.95
N ASP A 244 -4.87 13.90 -5.73
CA ASP A 244 -3.69 14.71 -5.41
C ASP A 244 -4.15 15.78 -4.43
N CYS A 245 -3.80 15.62 -3.15
CA CYS A 245 -4.06 16.62 -2.11
C CYS A 245 -2.89 17.62 -2.13
N ASP A 246 -2.11 17.66 -1.05
CA ASP A 246 -0.93 18.52 -1.00
C ASP A 246 0.24 17.92 -1.84
N GLY A 247 0.30 16.61 -2.03
CA GLY A 247 1.30 15.95 -2.89
C GLY A 247 0.67 14.97 -3.88
N GLN A 248 1.51 14.36 -4.73
CA GLN A 248 1.07 13.31 -5.63
C GLN A 248 0.65 12.08 -4.80
N GLY A 249 -0.65 11.78 -4.80
CA GLY A 249 -1.22 10.72 -3.96
C GLY A 249 -0.89 9.32 -4.47
N PHE A 250 -0.67 9.20 -5.78
CA PHE A 250 -0.34 7.95 -6.46
C PHE A 250 0.19 8.20 -7.87
N LEU A 251 0.77 7.17 -8.49
CA LEU A 251 1.23 7.20 -9.88
C LEU A 251 0.07 7.55 -10.83
N SER A 252 0.29 8.50 -11.73
CA SER A 252 -0.75 9.08 -12.59
C SER A 252 -1.34 8.02 -13.54
N GLY A 253 -0.48 7.26 -14.22
CA GLY A 253 -0.87 6.24 -15.20
C GLY A 253 -1.50 4.99 -14.58
N SER A 254 -1.14 4.69 -13.33
CA SER A 254 -1.61 3.52 -12.59
C SER A 254 -2.83 3.81 -11.71
N ARG A 255 -3.24 5.07 -11.55
CA ARG A 255 -4.37 5.48 -10.69
C ARG A 255 -5.69 4.81 -11.08
N LYS A 256 -5.90 4.54 -12.36
CA LYS A 256 -7.09 3.83 -12.89
C LYS A 256 -7.31 2.46 -12.23
N PHE A 257 -6.26 1.81 -11.75
CA PHE A 257 -6.35 0.50 -11.09
C PHE A 257 -6.90 0.57 -9.67
N LEU A 258 -6.94 1.76 -9.05
CA LEU A 258 -7.49 1.95 -7.70
C LEU A 258 -9.00 2.22 -7.70
N GLY A 259 -9.62 2.38 -8.87
CA GLY A 259 -11.06 2.58 -8.98
C GLY A 259 -11.86 1.39 -8.45
N GLU A 260 -13.05 1.63 -7.90
CA GLU A 260 -13.93 0.58 -7.37
C GLU A 260 -14.32 -0.48 -8.41
N GLU A 261 -14.28 -0.11 -9.69
CA GLU A 261 -14.59 -1.01 -10.81
C GLU A 261 -13.43 -1.91 -11.22
N VAL A 262 -12.23 -1.64 -10.74
CA VAL A 262 -11.01 -2.36 -11.16
C VAL A 262 -10.31 -3.03 -9.98
N TYR A 263 -10.17 -2.34 -8.85
CA TYR A 263 -9.38 -2.81 -7.72
C TYR A 263 -9.92 -4.14 -7.17
N MET A 264 -9.07 -5.17 -7.18
CA MET A 264 -9.39 -6.56 -6.81
C MET A 264 -10.49 -7.26 -7.63
N LYS A 265 -11.06 -6.60 -8.64
CA LYS A 265 -11.96 -7.20 -9.63
C LYS A 265 -11.20 -7.81 -10.81
N ASP A 266 -10.06 -7.22 -11.18
CA ASP A 266 -9.14 -7.74 -12.21
C ASP A 266 -7.73 -7.97 -11.64
N LEU A 267 -7.39 -9.23 -11.40
CA LEU A 267 -6.10 -9.62 -10.80
C LEU A 267 -4.92 -9.53 -11.77
N VAL A 268 -5.18 -9.53 -13.08
CA VAL A 268 -4.14 -9.27 -14.08
C VAL A 268 -3.74 -7.80 -13.99
N GLU A 269 -4.71 -6.90 -13.89
CA GLU A 269 -4.45 -5.47 -13.71
C GLU A 269 -3.81 -5.15 -12.35
N MET A 270 -4.21 -5.83 -11.27
CA MET A 270 -3.52 -5.67 -9.97
C MET A 270 -2.05 -6.06 -10.06
N LYS A 271 -1.74 -7.13 -10.80
CA LYS A 271 -0.35 -7.56 -11.03
C LYS A 271 0.41 -6.53 -11.88
N THR A 272 -0.22 -5.95 -12.90
CA THR A 272 0.36 -4.87 -13.71
C THR A 272 0.67 -3.65 -12.85
N MET A 273 -0.26 -3.23 -12.00
CA MET A 273 -0.06 -2.15 -11.03
C MET A 273 1.10 -2.45 -10.08
N CYS A 274 1.16 -3.64 -9.48
CA CYS A 274 2.25 -4.04 -8.59
C CYS A 274 3.62 -4.01 -9.29
N LYS A 275 3.70 -4.40 -10.56
CA LYS A 275 4.94 -4.28 -11.36
C LYS A 275 5.33 -2.82 -11.58
N SER A 276 4.37 -1.96 -11.93
CA SER A 276 4.63 -0.52 -12.09
C SER A 276 5.14 0.13 -10.81
N ILE A 277 4.50 -0.17 -9.67
CA ILE A 277 4.95 0.32 -8.37
C ILE A 277 6.35 -0.20 -8.03
N PHE A 278 6.61 -1.50 -8.22
CA PHE A 278 7.93 -2.06 -7.92
C PHE A 278 9.04 -1.46 -8.81
N ARG A 279 8.71 -1.18 -10.07
CA ARG A 279 9.57 -0.42 -10.98
C ARG A 279 9.88 0.97 -10.46
N PHE A 280 8.87 1.66 -9.95
CA PHE A 280 9.07 2.96 -9.34
C PHE A 280 10.09 2.90 -8.20
N PHE A 281 10.03 1.86 -7.35
CA PHE A 281 10.99 1.68 -6.27
C PHE A 281 12.42 1.46 -6.77
N TYR A 282 12.65 0.50 -7.67
CA TYR A 282 14.02 0.21 -8.11
C TYR A 282 14.62 1.33 -8.96
N LEU A 283 13.82 2.08 -9.73
CA LEU A 283 14.33 3.23 -10.49
C LEU A 283 14.64 4.40 -9.56
N THR A 284 13.84 4.59 -8.51
CA THR A 284 14.15 5.55 -7.44
C THR A 284 15.48 5.22 -6.76
N GLU A 285 15.70 3.94 -6.39
CA GLU A 285 16.97 3.47 -5.82
C GLU A 285 18.16 3.74 -6.77
N MET A 286 17.98 3.41 -8.05
CA MET A 286 19.00 3.64 -9.08
C MET A 286 19.38 5.11 -9.16
N LEU A 287 18.39 6.00 -9.31
CA LEU A 287 18.63 7.45 -9.43
C LEU A 287 19.24 8.03 -8.15
N TRP A 288 18.78 7.60 -6.98
CA TRP A 288 19.34 8.01 -5.71
C TRP A 288 20.82 7.63 -5.58
N ARG A 289 21.19 6.40 -5.97
CA ARG A 289 22.59 5.95 -5.99
C ARG A 289 23.44 6.74 -6.96
N GLU A 290 22.89 7.12 -8.11
CA GLU A 290 23.60 7.96 -9.09
C GLU A 290 24.04 9.29 -8.48
N VAL A 291 23.18 9.94 -7.70
CA VAL A 291 23.46 11.29 -7.18
C VAL A 291 24.03 11.35 -5.77
N TYR A 292 23.75 10.36 -4.91
CA TYR A 292 24.17 10.34 -3.50
C TYR A 292 25.20 9.26 -3.17
N LYS A 293 25.52 8.35 -4.13
CA LYS A 293 26.51 7.27 -3.98
C LYS A 293 26.27 6.35 -2.77
N ARG A 294 25.01 6.22 -2.35
CA ARG A 294 24.54 5.35 -1.27
C ARG A 294 23.15 4.82 -1.58
N SER A 295 22.68 3.81 -0.85
CA SER A 295 21.30 3.32 -0.99
C SER A 295 20.28 4.36 -0.52
N TYR A 296 19.06 4.29 -1.07
CA TYR A 296 17.92 4.99 -0.49
C TYR A 296 17.59 4.37 0.88
N PRO A 297 17.26 5.16 1.91
CA PRO A 297 16.93 4.65 3.25
C PRO A 297 15.50 4.06 3.26
N TRP A 298 15.32 2.90 2.64
CA TRP A 298 14.03 2.20 2.50
C TRP A 298 13.36 1.89 3.85
N GLU A 299 14.16 1.76 4.91
CA GLU A 299 13.68 1.62 6.28
C GLU A 299 12.75 2.77 6.72
N ASN A 300 12.97 3.99 6.21
CA ASN A 300 12.14 5.14 6.56
C ASN A 300 10.71 5.04 6.01
N ILE A 301 10.51 4.29 4.92
CA ILE A 301 9.18 4.04 4.36
C ILE A 301 8.41 3.05 5.23
N ALA A 302 9.10 2.09 5.85
CA ALA A 302 8.51 1.10 6.75
C ALA A 302 7.95 1.73 8.02
N TYR A 303 8.72 2.64 8.65
CA TYR A 303 8.34 3.26 9.91
C TYR A 303 7.05 4.08 9.79
N MET A 304 6.71 4.57 8.60
CA MET A 304 5.48 5.34 8.36
C MET A 304 4.20 4.49 8.30
N LEU A 305 4.29 3.14 8.29
CA LEU A 305 3.11 2.27 8.43
C LEU A 305 2.73 1.98 9.89
N ASN A 306 3.62 2.29 10.84
CA ASN A 306 3.43 2.03 12.27
C ASN A 306 2.79 3.22 13.02
N TYR A 307 2.47 4.30 12.31
CA TYR A 307 1.74 5.48 12.77
C TYR A 307 0.49 5.69 11.90
#